data_AF-B0WPU5-F1
#
_entry.id   AF-B0WPU5-F1
#
_cell.length_a   1.000
_cell.length_b   1.000
_cell.length_c   1.000
_cell.angle_alpha   90.00
_cell.angle_beta   90.00
_cell.angle_gamma   90.00
#
_symmetry.space_group_name_H-M   'P 1'
#
loop_
_entity.id
_entity.type
_entity.pdbx_description
1 polymer ?
#
loop_
_entity_poly.entity_id
_entity_poly.type
_entity_poly.pdbx_seq_one_letter_code
_entity_poly.pdbx_strand_id
1 'polypeptide(L)'
;MDDGEGHVGTLCEIGRSGSTHSPEKTVVVNWDSGHRTNYRVGYQKQYDLIVVDNAQIGVKHPNIICDGCSKPGIAGIRFHCADCSNYDLCATCYGNDIHDLEHSFVRYQTANSVGVRVPPRQGALKIQLKGIFVGARVVRGPDWEWNNQDGGPNKTGRVMEIRGWDNESCRSVANVSWASGSTNVYRLGHKGNVDLRYVQPAVGGYYYKDHMPVLDFPESVPEWPKL
;
A
#
# COMPACT_ATOMS: atom_id res chain seq x y z
N MET A 1 -6.96 15.90 2.59
CA MET A 1 -6.50 16.05 1.19
C MET A 1 -5.22 15.25 1.07
N ASP A 2 -5.06 14.50 -0.01
CA ASP A 2 -3.79 13.88 -0.38
C ASP A 2 -2.78 14.98 -0.76
N ASP A 3 -1.49 14.75 -0.54
CA ASP A 3 -0.42 15.72 -0.88
C ASP A 3 -0.15 15.75 -2.41
N GLY A 4 -1.15 15.38 -3.22
CA GLY A 4 -1.10 15.24 -4.66
C GLY A 4 -0.94 13.79 -5.15
N GLU A 5 -1.17 13.60 -6.45
CA GLU A 5 -1.18 12.30 -7.10
C GLU A 5 0.12 11.50 -6.86
N GLY A 6 -0.04 10.21 -6.57
CA GLY A 6 1.05 9.28 -6.26
C GLY A 6 1.45 9.22 -4.79
N HIS A 7 0.93 10.09 -3.93
CA HIS A 7 1.10 9.92 -2.48
C HIS A 7 0.27 8.75 -1.96
N VAL A 8 0.83 8.02 -1.00
CA VAL A 8 0.18 6.85 -0.40
C VAL A 8 -0.34 7.13 1.01
N GLY A 9 -1.33 6.35 1.41
CA GLY A 9 -1.89 6.36 2.75
C GLY A 9 -2.36 4.96 3.13
N THR A 10 -2.61 4.78 4.41
CA THR A 10 -3.04 3.53 5.01
C THR A 10 -4.53 3.60 5.33
N LEU A 11 -5.30 2.59 4.91
CA LEU A 11 -6.69 2.43 5.32
C LEU A 11 -6.73 2.01 6.79
N CYS A 12 -7.31 2.85 7.65
CA CYS A 12 -7.32 2.65 9.11
C CYS A 12 -8.71 2.37 9.67
N GLU A 13 -9.78 2.77 8.98
CA GLU A 13 -11.15 2.54 9.43
C GLU A 13 -12.09 2.26 8.25
N ILE A 14 -13.05 1.36 8.47
CA ILE A 14 -14.10 1.05 7.50
C ILE A 14 -15.41 1.59 8.06
N GLY A 15 -16.11 2.39 7.27
CA GLY A 15 -17.36 2.99 7.67
C GLY A 15 -18.48 1.97 7.87
N ARG A 16 -19.38 2.25 8.81
CA ARG A 16 -20.44 1.32 9.27
C ARG A 16 -21.78 2.03 9.37
N SER A 17 -22.85 1.23 9.33
CA SER A 17 -24.21 1.71 9.57
C SER A 17 -24.30 2.46 10.89
N GLY A 18 -24.94 3.64 10.87
CA GLY A 18 -25.16 4.46 12.06
C GLY A 18 -23.97 5.29 12.53
N SER A 19 -22.78 5.17 11.92
CA SER A 19 -21.66 6.08 12.23
C SER A 19 -21.90 7.47 11.61
N THR A 20 -21.80 8.52 12.43
CA THR A 20 -21.91 9.92 11.99
C THR A 20 -20.64 10.44 11.33
N HIS A 21 -19.49 9.82 11.60
CA HIS A 21 -18.18 10.25 11.09
C HIS A 21 -17.66 9.39 9.94
N SER A 22 -18.11 8.14 9.87
CA SER A 22 -17.67 7.13 8.90
C SER A 22 -18.86 6.28 8.44
N PRO A 23 -19.75 6.85 7.60
CA PRO A 23 -20.94 6.14 7.12
C PRO A 23 -20.60 4.91 6.28
N GLU A 24 -21.58 4.03 6.02
CA GLU A 24 -21.40 2.91 5.10
C GLU A 24 -20.87 3.37 3.73
N LYS A 25 -20.12 2.48 3.07
CA LYS A 25 -19.50 2.73 1.76
C LYS A 25 -18.47 3.86 1.77
N THR A 26 -17.91 4.14 2.95
CA THR A 26 -16.77 5.03 3.14
C THR A 26 -15.65 4.33 3.92
N VAL A 27 -14.45 4.87 3.82
CA VAL A 27 -13.26 4.44 4.57
C VAL A 27 -12.52 5.66 5.09
N VAL A 28 -11.75 5.49 6.15
CA VAL A 28 -10.82 6.52 6.62
C VAL A 28 -9.40 6.11 6.31
N VAL A 29 -8.64 7.05 5.75
CA VAL A 29 -7.23 6.89 5.39
C VAL A 29 -6.38 7.80 6.27
N ASN A 30 -5.36 7.22 6.89
CA ASN A 30 -4.21 7.94 7.43
C ASN A 30 -3.18 8.09 6.30
N TRP A 31 -3.11 9.27 5.69
CA TRP A 31 -2.09 9.58 4.70
C TRP A 31 -0.72 9.65 5.36
N ASP A 32 0.31 9.23 4.61
CA ASP A 32 1.68 9.23 5.09
C ASP A 32 2.20 10.64 5.44
N SER A 33 1.56 11.71 4.95
CA SER A 33 1.83 13.10 5.35
C SER A 33 1.33 13.45 6.76
N GLY A 34 0.46 12.61 7.32
CA GLY A 34 -0.18 12.79 8.63
C GLY A 34 -1.63 13.25 8.56
N HIS A 35 -2.17 13.52 7.37
CA HIS A 35 -3.59 13.86 7.21
C HIS A 35 -4.47 12.63 7.37
N ARG A 36 -5.54 12.74 8.17
CA ARG A 36 -6.59 11.73 8.29
C ARG A 36 -7.85 12.20 7.57
N THR A 37 -8.39 11.44 6.64
CA THR A 37 -9.54 11.87 5.82
C THR A 37 -10.44 10.71 5.42
N ASN A 38 -11.75 10.96 5.34
CA ASN A 38 -12.76 10.01 4.89
C ASN A 38 -12.91 10.06 3.35
N TYR A 39 -13.03 8.89 2.72
CA TYR A 39 -13.18 8.71 1.28
C TYR A 39 -14.30 7.74 0.93
N ARG A 40 -14.90 7.95 -0.24
CA ARG A 40 -15.96 7.11 -0.78
C ARG A 40 -15.35 5.92 -1.51
N VAL A 41 -15.94 4.76 -1.29
CA VAL A 41 -15.58 3.50 -1.95
C VAL A 41 -16.87 2.78 -2.38
N GLY A 42 -17.85 3.57 -2.82
CA GLY A 42 -19.20 3.12 -3.20
C GLY A 42 -20.33 4.04 -2.70
N TYR A 43 -20.05 5.01 -1.82
CA TYR A 43 -21.05 5.98 -1.38
C TYR A 43 -21.50 6.84 -2.56
N GLN A 44 -22.82 6.88 -2.83
CA GLN A 44 -23.40 7.48 -4.04
C GLN A 44 -22.76 6.95 -5.35
N LYS A 45 -22.31 5.68 -5.38
CA LYS A 45 -21.63 5.05 -6.53
C LYS A 45 -20.34 5.77 -6.94
N GLN A 46 -19.69 6.46 -6.01
CA GLN A 46 -18.42 7.15 -6.25
C GLN A 46 -17.29 6.46 -5.49
N TYR A 47 -16.11 6.48 -6.10
CA TYR A 47 -14.92 5.80 -5.63
C TYR A 47 -13.73 6.75 -5.76
N ASP A 48 -13.08 7.02 -4.64
CA ASP A 48 -12.05 8.07 -4.56
C ASP A 48 -10.62 7.49 -4.50
N LEU A 49 -10.48 6.16 -4.32
CA LEU A 49 -9.22 5.52 -4.00
C LEU A 49 -8.94 4.32 -4.93
N ILE A 50 -7.64 4.08 -5.16
CA ILE A 50 -7.12 2.88 -5.78
C ILE A 50 -6.24 2.12 -4.77
N VAL A 51 -6.12 0.81 -4.95
CA VAL A 51 -5.27 -0.05 -4.13
C VAL A 51 -3.91 -0.18 -4.81
N VAL A 52 -2.86 0.41 -4.23
CA VAL A 52 -1.49 0.27 -4.76
C VAL A 52 -0.73 -0.94 -4.19
N ASP A 53 -1.09 -1.35 -2.97
CA ASP A 53 -0.57 -2.52 -2.28
C ASP A 53 -1.63 -3.03 -1.29
N ASN A 54 -1.73 -4.35 -1.14
CA ASN A 54 -2.60 -5.01 -0.16
C ASN A 54 -1.85 -6.10 0.62
N ALA A 55 -0.52 -6.09 0.58
CA ALA A 55 0.29 -7.03 1.36
C ALA A 55 0.27 -6.74 2.86
N GLN A 56 -0.05 -5.50 3.28
CA GLN A 56 -0.18 -5.14 4.69
C GLN A 56 -1.31 -5.88 5.39
N ILE A 57 -2.35 -6.29 4.64
CA ILE A 57 -3.46 -7.11 5.16
C ILE A 57 -3.24 -8.62 4.97
N GLY A 58 -2.00 -9.03 4.65
CA GLY A 58 -1.61 -10.44 4.57
C GLY A 58 -1.85 -11.12 3.22
N VAL A 59 -2.24 -10.38 2.17
CA VAL A 59 -2.41 -10.97 0.84
C VAL A 59 -1.07 -11.47 0.28
N LYS A 60 -1.04 -12.73 -0.14
CA LYS A 60 0.14 -13.37 -0.73
C LYS A 60 -0.25 -14.46 -1.73
N HIS A 61 0.59 -14.64 -2.75
CA HIS A 61 0.57 -15.75 -3.69
C HIS A 61 1.79 -16.65 -3.41
N PRO A 62 1.73 -17.54 -2.41
CA PRO A 62 2.91 -18.18 -1.82
C PRO A 62 3.72 -19.04 -2.80
N ASN A 63 3.04 -19.65 -3.78
CA ASN A 63 3.66 -20.59 -4.74
C ASN A 63 4.11 -19.91 -6.05
N ILE A 64 4.05 -18.58 -6.11
CA ILE A 64 4.40 -17.81 -7.31
C ILE A 64 5.68 -17.03 -7.05
N ILE A 65 6.65 -17.16 -7.95
CA ILE A 65 7.91 -16.41 -7.93
C ILE A 65 7.74 -15.22 -8.87
N CYS A 66 8.19 -14.04 -8.46
CA CYS A 66 8.27 -12.90 -9.38
C CYS A 66 9.47 -13.09 -10.31
N ASP A 67 9.26 -13.20 -11.62
CA ASP A 67 10.32 -13.36 -12.61
C ASP A 67 11.22 -12.11 -12.71
N GLY A 68 10.70 -10.95 -12.31
CA GLY A 68 11.45 -9.69 -12.35
C GLY A 68 12.45 -9.49 -11.20
N CYS A 69 12.17 -10.02 -10.00
CA CYS A 69 13.06 -9.87 -8.84
C CYS A 69 13.46 -11.18 -8.17
N SER A 70 13.02 -12.31 -8.72
CA SER A 70 13.27 -13.68 -8.26
C SER A 70 12.83 -13.96 -6.82
N LYS A 71 12.05 -13.08 -6.19
CA LYS A 71 11.55 -13.28 -4.82
C LYS A 71 10.39 -14.27 -4.85
N PRO A 72 10.44 -15.35 -4.03
CA PRO A 72 9.35 -16.31 -3.93
C PRO A 72 8.19 -15.74 -3.12
N GLY A 73 6.99 -16.15 -3.49
CA GLY A 73 5.77 -15.79 -2.79
C GLY A 73 5.42 -14.31 -2.97
N ILE A 74 4.89 -13.94 -4.14
CA ILE A 74 4.47 -12.56 -4.44
C ILE A 74 3.52 -12.07 -3.33
N ALA A 75 3.99 -11.11 -2.54
CA ALA A 75 3.20 -10.45 -1.52
C ALA A 75 2.43 -9.28 -2.13
N GLY A 76 1.12 -9.25 -1.93
CA GLY A 76 0.19 -8.30 -2.52
C GLY A 76 -0.26 -8.68 -3.93
N ILE A 77 -0.62 -7.67 -4.74
CA ILE A 77 -1.14 -7.84 -6.10
C ILE A 77 -0.13 -8.54 -7.02
N ARG A 78 -0.61 -9.56 -7.75
CA ARG A 78 0.14 -10.31 -8.77
C ARG A 78 -0.28 -9.85 -10.17
N PHE A 79 0.70 -9.69 -11.06
CA PHE A 79 0.50 -9.42 -12.48
C PHE A 79 1.08 -10.59 -13.30
N HIS A 80 0.22 -11.39 -13.90
CA HIS A 80 0.60 -12.49 -14.79
C HIS A 80 0.58 -12.01 -16.24
N CYS A 81 1.63 -12.24 -17.03
CA CYS A 81 1.62 -11.89 -18.44
C CYS A 81 0.57 -12.74 -19.16
N ALA A 82 -0.30 -12.11 -19.96
CA ALA A 82 -1.33 -12.82 -20.71
C ALA A 82 -0.79 -13.43 -22.03
N ASP A 83 0.40 -13.01 -22.44
CA ASP A 83 0.99 -13.33 -23.74
C ASP A 83 2.18 -14.32 -23.62
N CYS A 84 2.71 -14.52 -22.41
CA CYS A 84 3.79 -15.45 -22.11
C CYS A 84 3.34 -16.58 -21.19
N SER A 85 3.87 -17.78 -21.39
CA SER A 85 3.65 -18.90 -20.46
C SER A 85 4.42 -18.68 -19.16
N ASN A 86 3.73 -18.77 -18.02
CA ASN A 86 4.32 -18.74 -16.67
C ASN A 86 5.23 -17.54 -16.39
N TYR A 87 4.82 -16.33 -16.78
CA TYR A 87 5.55 -15.11 -16.45
C TYR A 87 4.77 -14.22 -15.49
N ASP A 88 5.31 -13.97 -14.30
CA ASP A 88 4.66 -13.34 -13.17
C ASP A 88 5.50 -12.21 -12.58
N LEU A 89 4.87 -11.06 -12.33
CA LEU A 89 5.47 -9.91 -11.70
C LEU A 89 4.73 -9.52 -10.42
N CYS A 90 5.49 -9.15 -9.39
CA CYS A 90 4.94 -8.38 -8.28
C CYS A 90 4.64 -6.94 -8.72
N ALA A 91 3.77 -6.23 -7.98
CA ALA A 91 3.39 -4.85 -8.29
C ALA A 91 4.60 -3.91 -8.49
N THR A 92 5.66 -4.06 -7.68
CA THR A 92 6.89 -3.26 -7.82
C THR A 92 7.59 -3.49 -9.15
N CYS A 93 7.77 -4.76 -9.58
CA CYS A 93 8.40 -5.06 -10.87
C CYS A 93 7.51 -4.65 -12.04
N TYR A 94 6.19 -4.83 -11.91
CA TYR A 94 5.22 -4.40 -12.92
C TYR A 94 5.28 -2.89 -13.18
N GLY A 95 5.31 -2.08 -12.12
CA GLY A 95 5.43 -0.61 -12.23
C GLY A 95 6.82 -0.12 -12.65
N ASN A 96 7.88 -0.89 -12.40
CA ASN A 96 9.25 -0.56 -12.80
C ASN A 96 9.62 -1.07 -14.20
N ASP A 97 8.64 -1.28 -15.07
CA ASP A 97 8.82 -1.62 -16.49
C ASP A 97 9.61 -2.90 -16.73
N ILE A 98 9.58 -3.84 -15.78
CA ILE A 98 10.16 -5.16 -16.00
C ILE A 98 9.24 -5.92 -16.95
N HIS A 99 9.84 -6.67 -17.89
CA HIS A 99 9.17 -7.37 -18.99
C HIS A 99 8.63 -6.45 -20.09
N ASP A 100 8.29 -7.04 -21.24
CA ASP A 100 7.75 -6.33 -22.40
C ASP A 100 6.55 -5.42 -22.02
N LEU A 101 6.61 -4.17 -22.49
CA LEU A 101 5.57 -3.17 -22.23
C LEU A 101 4.39 -3.30 -23.20
N GLU A 102 4.59 -3.95 -24.34
CA GLU A 102 3.54 -4.24 -25.32
C GLU A 102 2.70 -5.47 -24.94
N HIS A 103 3.16 -6.27 -23.98
CA HIS A 103 2.38 -7.40 -23.46
C HIS A 103 1.27 -6.93 -22.51
N SER A 104 0.10 -7.51 -22.68
CA SER A 104 -1.03 -7.41 -21.76
C SER A 104 -0.82 -8.32 -20.54
N PHE A 105 -1.49 -7.99 -19.43
CA PHE A 105 -1.36 -8.75 -18.19
C PHE A 105 -2.74 -9.10 -17.63
N VAL A 106 -2.79 -10.12 -16.77
CA VAL A 106 -3.92 -10.44 -15.91
C VAL A 106 -3.53 -10.09 -14.48
N ARG A 107 -4.28 -9.16 -13.89
CA ARG A 107 -4.11 -8.72 -12.50
C ARG A 107 -4.93 -9.60 -11.57
N TYR A 108 -4.29 -10.16 -10.56
CA TYR A 108 -4.93 -10.88 -9.46
C TYR A 108 -4.75 -10.08 -8.18
N GLN A 109 -5.86 -9.63 -7.60
CA GLN A 109 -5.83 -8.88 -6.33
C GLN A 109 -5.50 -9.79 -5.15
N THR A 110 -5.97 -11.04 -5.19
CA THR A 110 -5.70 -12.08 -4.18
C THR A 110 -5.51 -13.44 -4.88
N ALA A 111 -5.00 -14.45 -4.15
CA ALA A 111 -4.82 -15.80 -4.68
C ALA A 111 -6.11 -16.45 -5.21
N ASN A 112 -7.27 -16.04 -4.69
CA ASN A 112 -8.58 -16.58 -5.06
C ASN A 112 -9.40 -15.62 -5.94
N SER A 113 -8.85 -14.44 -6.28
CA SER A 113 -9.56 -13.46 -7.11
C SER A 113 -9.69 -13.93 -8.55
N VAL A 114 -10.80 -13.58 -9.19
CA VAL A 114 -10.91 -13.67 -10.65
C VAL A 114 -9.90 -12.70 -11.27
N GLY A 115 -9.09 -13.19 -12.20
CA GLY A 115 -8.10 -12.38 -12.89
C GLY A 115 -8.75 -11.32 -13.78
N VAL A 116 -8.29 -10.08 -13.68
CA VAL A 116 -8.76 -8.97 -14.51
C VAL A 116 -7.70 -8.64 -15.56
N ARG A 117 -8.01 -8.78 -16.84
CA ARG A 117 -7.09 -8.40 -17.91
C ARG A 117 -6.89 -6.89 -17.92
N VAL A 118 -5.64 -6.46 -17.90
CA VAL A 118 -5.20 -5.07 -18.05
C VAL A 118 -4.45 -4.91 -19.38
N PRO A 119 -4.59 -3.76 -20.06
CA PRO A 119 -3.97 -3.54 -21.36
C PRO A 119 -2.43 -3.45 -21.24
N PRO A 120 -1.72 -3.42 -22.38
CA PRO A 120 -0.29 -3.14 -22.41
C PRO A 120 0.08 -1.87 -21.64
N ARG A 121 1.27 -1.89 -21.04
CA ARG A 121 1.82 -0.74 -20.29
C ARG A 121 2.34 0.35 -21.21
N GLN A 122 2.68 0.02 -22.46
CA GLN A 122 3.15 0.97 -23.45
C GLN A 122 2.11 2.11 -23.65
N GLY A 123 2.52 3.34 -23.36
CA GLY A 123 1.66 4.52 -23.47
C GLY A 123 0.64 4.71 -22.32
N ALA A 124 0.60 3.81 -21.34
CA ALA A 124 -0.27 3.96 -20.18
C ALA A 124 0.24 5.02 -19.18
N LEU A 125 -0.66 5.62 -18.41
CA LEU A 125 -0.31 6.64 -17.42
C LEU A 125 0.47 6.03 -16.24
N LYS A 126 1.78 6.26 -16.24
CA LYS A 126 2.71 5.84 -15.19
C LYS A 126 2.93 6.95 -14.17
N ILE A 127 2.73 6.63 -12.90
CA ILE A 127 2.84 7.58 -11.78
C ILE A 127 3.88 7.10 -10.79
N GLN A 128 4.65 8.05 -10.23
CA GLN A 128 5.63 7.78 -9.19
C GLN A 128 4.97 7.68 -7.81
N LEU A 129 5.23 6.60 -7.08
CA LEU A 129 4.79 6.44 -5.70
C LEU A 129 5.65 7.28 -4.75
N LYS A 130 4.99 8.01 -3.84
CA LYS A 130 5.63 8.86 -2.84
C LYS A 130 5.02 8.62 -1.45
N GLY A 131 5.85 8.57 -0.43
CA GLY A 131 5.39 8.32 0.94
C GLY A 131 6.50 7.86 1.87
N ILE A 132 6.14 7.06 2.87
CA ILE A 132 7.05 6.44 3.84
C ILE A 132 7.66 5.18 3.21
N PHE A 133 8.58 5.41 2.28
CA PHE A 133 9.44 4.38 1.70
C PHE A 133 10.86 4.48 2.27
N VAL A 134 11.72 3.51 1.94
CA VAL A 134 13.13 3.53 2.35
C VAL A 134 13.78 4.86 1.93
N GLY A 135 14.43 5.52 2.88
CA GLY A 135 15.05 6.83 2.71
C GLY A 135 14.17 8.02 3.11
N ALA A 136 12.87 7.85 3.34
CA ALA A 136 11.98 8.93 3.77
C ALA A 136 12.43 9.48 5.13
N ARG A 137 12.25 10.80 5.34
CA ARG A 137 12.45 11.42 6.66
C ARG A 137 11.11 11.53 7.36
N VAL A 138 11.06 11.07 8.60
CA VAL A 138 9.82 10.88 9.36
C VAL A 138 9.89 11.50 10.73
N VAL A 139 8.73 11.72 11.33
CA VAL A 139 8.50 12.04 12.74
C VAL A 139 7.40 11.11 13.27
N ARG A 140 7.17 11.11 14.60
CA ARG A 140 6.02 10.40 15.18
C ARG A 140 4.71 10.79 14.50
N GLY A 141 3.88 9.79 14.22
CA GLY A 141 2.60 9.86 13.52
C GLY A 141 1.39 9.85 14.45
N PRO A 142 0.17 9.72 13.90
CA PRO A 142 -1.09 9.82 14.65
C PRO A 142 -1.28 8.70 15.69
N ASP A 143 -0.78 7.49 15.43
CA ASP A 143 -1.02 6.33 16.30
C ASP A 143 0.17 6.03 17.23
N TRP A 144 1.09 6.99 17.39
CA TRP A 144 2.31 6.81 18.19
C TRP A 144 2.04 6.54 19.68
N GLU A 145 2.52 5.40 20.16
CA GLU A 145 2.42 4.99 21.58
C GLU A 145 3.78 4.67 22.24
N TRP A 146 4.87 5.08 21.61
CA TRP A 146 6.23 4.62 21.93
C TRP A 146 7.06 5.59 22.79
N ASN A 147 6.40 6.32 23.70
CA ASN A 147 7.03 7.32 24.57
C ASN A 147 7.93 8.29 23.79
N ASN A 148 9.19 8.48 24.21
CA ASN A 148 10.18 9.33 23.54
C ASN A 148 11.31 8.50 22.92
N GLN A 149 11.01 7.33 22.37
CA GLN A 149 12.01 6.53 21.64
C GLN A 149 12.59 7.26 20.43
N ASP A 150 11.87 8.22 19.86
CA ASP A 150 12.34 9.15 18.83
C ASP A 150 13.23 10.29 19.36
N GLY A 151 13.36 10.43 20.69
CA GLY A 151 14.03 11.55 21.34
C GLY A 151 13.13 12.76 21.62
N GLY A 152 11.81 12.60 21.49
CA GLY A 152 10.81 13.62 21.82
C GLY A 152 10.09 14.21 20.59
N PRO A 153 9.03 15.01 20.82
CA PRO A 153 8.26 15.61 19.74
C PRO A 153 9.13 16.37 18.74
N ASN A 154 8.78 16.26 17.46
CA ASN A 154 9.46 16.89 16.31
C ASN A 154 10.89 16.39 16.03
N LYS A 155 11.41 15.39 16.75
CA LYS A 155 12.66 14.74 16.35
C LYS A 155 12.44 13.90 15.09
N THR A 156 13.35 14.05 14.15
CA THR A 156 13.27 13.38 12.85
C THR A 156 14.06 12.09 12.86
N GLY A 157 13.56 11.09 12.15
CA GLY A 157 14.27 9.87 11.80
C GLY A 157 14.31 9.65 10.30
N ARG A 158 15.05 8.62 9.89
CA ARG A 158 15.11 8.15 8.50
C ARG A 158 14.68 6.70 8.44
N VAL A 159 13.79 6.39 7.50
CA VAL A 159 13.36 5.02 7.22
C VAL A 159 14.52 4.26 6.57
N MET A 160 14.94 3.18 7.20
CA MET A 160 16.05 2.34 6.74
C MET A 160 15.56 1.12 5.99
N GLU A 161 14.43 0.56 6.42
CA GLU A 161 13.85 -0.66 5.84
C GLU A 161 12.32 -0.66 6.01
N ILE A 162 11.61 -1.20 5.01
CA ILE A 162 10.20 -1.56 5.12
C ILE A 162 10.10 -3.08 5.06
N ARG A 163 9.48 -3.69 6.08
CA ARG A 163 9.40 -5.15 6.21
C ARG A 163 8.03 -5.59 6.73
N GLY A 164 7.83 -6.90 6.82
CA GLY A 164 6.63 -7.49 7.41
C GLY A 164 6.63 -7.50 8.93
N TRP A 165 5.44 -7.60 9.52
CA TRP A 165 5.29 -7.98 10.93
C TRP A 165 5.36 -9.50 11.01
N ASP A 166 6.53 -10.02 11.38
CA ASP A 166 6.83 -11.46 11.47
C ASP A 166 6.31 -12.25 10.24
N ASN A 167 5.47 -13.27 10.47
CA ASN A 167 4.81 -14.06 9.43
C ASN A 167 3.35 -13.62 9.16
N GLU A 168 2.87 -12.55 9.81
CA GLU A 168 1.46 -12.13 9.75
C GLU A 168 1.17 -11.27 8.52
N SER A 169 2.03 -10.29 8.24
CA SER A 169 1.82 -9.30 7.18
C SER A 169 3.12 -8.91 6.51
N CYS A 170 3.04 -8.34 5.31
CA CYS A 170 4.20 -7.87 4.55
C CYS A 170 4.14 -6.35 4.40
N ARG A 171 5.30 -5.69 4.46
CA ARG A 171 5.43 -4.22 4.30
C ARG A 171 4.53 -3.39 5.22
N SER A 172 4.31 -3.89 6.44
CA SER A 172 3.40 -3.32 7.43
C SER A 172 4.12 -2.60 8.57
N VAL A 173 5.45 -2.61 8.56
CA VAL A 173 6.30 -1.89 9.53
C VAL A 173 7.51 -1.24 8.88
N ALA A 174 8.00 -0.18 9.51
CA ALA A 174 9.19 0.56 9.10
C ALA A 174 10.26 0.51 10.20
N ASN A 175 11.49 0.11 9.85
CA ASN A 175 12.66 0.34 10.69
C ASN A 175 13.15 1.78 10.50
N VAL A 176 13.27 2.54 11.58
CA VAL A 176 13.64 3.95 11.58
C VAL A 176 14.87 4.17 12.45
N SER A 177 15.86 4.85 11.88
CA SER A 177 16.99 5.39 12.62
C SER A 177 16.72 6.85 12.96
N TRP A 178 16.63 7.17 14.24
CA TRP A 178 16.34 8.51 14.74
C TRP A 178 17.61 9.35 14.85
N ALA A 179 17.48 10.66 14.61
CA ALA A 179 18.59 11.60 14.78
C ALA A 179 19.10 11.69 16.24
N SER A 180 18.30 11.23 17.20
CA SER A 180 18.67 11.09 18.61
C SER A 180 19.58 9.88 18.89
N GLY A 181 19.84 9.02 17.89
CA GLY A 181 20.76 7.88 17.97
C GLY A 181 20.09 6.54 18.20
N SER A 182 18.79 6.50 18.52
CA SER A 182 18.02 5.26 18.64
C SER A 182 17.62 4.70 17.28
N THR A 183 17.40 3.40 17.21
CA THR A 183 16.82 2.74 16.03
C THR A 183 15.77 1.74 16.50
N ASN A 184 14.57 1.79 15.93
CA ASN A 184 13.51 0.84 16.27
C ASN A 184 12.53 0.63 15.10
N VAL A 185 11.54 -0.23 15.30
CA VAL A 185 10.53 -0.60 14.30
C VAL A 185 9.16 -0.09 14.73
N TYR A 186 8.42 0.49 13.77
CA TYR A 186 7.14 1.17 14.01
C TYR A 186 6.09 0.71 12.99
N ARG A 187 4.81 0.77 13.37
CA ARG A 187 3.69 0.34 12.52
C ARG A 187 3.48 1.30 11.37
N LEU A 188 3.31 0.73 10.19
CA LEU A 188 2.97 1.41 8.95
C LEU A 188 1.92 0.55 8.22
N GLY A 189 0.71 0.54 8.77
CA GLY A 189 -0.42 -0.26 8.29
C GLY A 189 -0.63 -1.60 8.98
N HIS A 190 0.28 -2.02 9.86
CA HIS A 190 0.00 -3.17 10.73
C HIS A 190 -1.21 -2.87 11.61
N LYS A 191 -2.28 -3.65 11.44
CA LYS A 191 -3.56 -3.46 12.12
C LYS A 191 -4.17 -2.06 11.91
N GLY A 192 -4.02 -1.52 10.70
CA GLY A 192 -4.47 -0.17 10.34
C GLY A 192 -3.74 0.98 11.04
N ASN A 193 -2.77 0.71 11.92
CA ASN A 193 -2.06 1.73 12.70
C ASN A 193 -0.88 2.32 11.92
N VAL A 194 -0.69 3.63 12.08
CA VAL A 194 0.35 4.42 11.44
C VAL A 194 1.06 5.24 12.51
N ASP A 195 2.20 4.73 12.97
CA ASP A 195 3.02 5.35 14.02
C ASP A 195 3.91 6.46 13.49
N LEU A 196 3.97 6.67 12.17
CA LEU A 196 4.92 7.58 11.52
C LEU A 196 4.19 8.51 10.54
N ARG A 197 4.71 9.72 10.38
CA ARG A 197 4.38 10.58 9.23
C ARG A 197 5.67 11.11 8.62
N TYR A 198 5.70 11.33 7.31
CA TYR A 198 6.86 11.94 6.69
C TYR A 198 6.91 13.45 6.92
N VAL A 199 8.12 13.98 6.95
CA VAL A 199 8.44 15.40 6.71
C VAL A 199 9.11 15.59 5.35
N GLN A 200 9.69 14.52 4.80
CA GLN A 200 10.18 14.45 3.43
C GLN A 200 9.87 13.05 2.89
N PRO A 201 9.00 12.91 1.87
CA PRO A 201 8.65 11.62 1.32
C PRO A 201 9.85 11.02 0.54
N ALA A 202 9.85 9.70 0.40
CA ALA A 202 10.73 8.99 -0.53
C ALA A 202 9.93 8.40 -1.68
N VAL A 203 10.64 7.99 -2.73
CA VAL A 203 10.06 7.32 -3.91
C VAL A 203 9.96 5.82 -3.65
N GLY A 204 8.76 5.27 -3.84
CA GLY A 204 8.46 3.84 -3.65
C GLY A 204 8.50 2.99 -4.93
N GLY A 205 8.92 3.59 -6.04
CA GLY A 205 8.78 3.03 -7.38
C GLY A 205 7.65 3.70 -8.15
N TYR A 206 6.97 2.94 -9.00
CA TYR A 206 5.93 3.45 -9.88
C TYR A 206 4.76 2.49 -9.96
N TYR A 207 3.65 2.98 -10.50
CA TYR A 207 2.47 2.18 -10.84
C TYR A 207 1.80 2.75 -12.09
N TYR A 208 0.94 1.96 -12.71
CA TYR A 208 0.11 2.36 -13.85
C TYR A 208 -1.30 2.62 -13.37
N LYS A 209 -1.75 3.88 -13.37
CA LYS A 209 -2.95 4.34 -12.65
C LYS A 209 -4.17 3.48 -12.94
N ASP A 210 -4.50 3.35 -14.23
CA ASP A 210 -5.71 2.68 -14.69
C ASP A 210 -5.58 1.15 -14.63
N HIS A 211 -4.40 0.64 -14.31
CA HIS A 211 -4.14 -0.79 -14.13
C HIS A 211 -4.25 -1.21 -12.66
N MET A 212 -4.40 -0.26 -11.73
CA MET A 212 -4.64 -0.56 -10.32
C MET A 212 -6.12 -0.75 -10.03
N PRO A 213 -6.51 -1.62 -9.09
CA PRO A 213 -7.90 -1.80 -8.74
C PRO A 213 -8.39 -0.56 -8.00
N VAL A 214 -9.59 -0.11 -8.36
CA VAL A 214 -10.35 0.80 -7.51
C VAL A 214 -10.63 0.09 -6.19
N LEU A 215 -10.48 0.80 -5.08
CA LEU A 215 -10.86 0.27 -3.78
C LEU A 215 -12.40 0.26 -3.70
N ASP A 216 -12.99 -0.93 -3.74
CA ASP A 216 -14.43 -1.15 -3.65
C ASP A 216 -14.81 -2.09 -2.51
N PHE A 217 -16.11 -2.11 -2.18
CA PHE A 217 -16.74 -3.12 -1.34
C PHE A 217 -17.22 -4.27 -2.25
N PRO A 218 -16.61 -5.47 -2.23
CA PRO A 218 -17.19 -6.59 -2.93
C PRO A 218 -18.47 -7.01 -2.19
N GLU A 219 -19.61 -7.06 -2.88
CA GLU A 219 -20.89 -7.50 -2.32
C GLU A 219 -20.83 -8.92 -1.71
N SER A 220 -19.78 -9.69 -2.03
CA SER A 220 -19.59 -11.09 -1.68
C SER A 220 -18.57 -11.37 -0.58
N VAL A 221 -17.99 -10.36 0.10
CA VAL A 221 -17.07 -10.58 1.23
C VAL A 221 -17.84 -10.39 2.55
N PRO A 222 -18.12 -11.47 3.31
CA PRO A 222 -18.99 -11.40 4.49
C PRO A 222 -18.42 -10.53 5.62
N GLU A 223 -17.09 -10.47 5.74
CA GLU A 223 -16.39 -9.69 6.76
C GLU A 223 -15.08 -9.14 6.20
N TRP A 224 -14.83 -7.86 6.46
CA TRP A 224 -13.54 -7.24 6.15
C TRP A 224 -12.44 -7.80 7.04
N PRO A 225 -11.17 -7.82 6.57
CA PRO A 225 -10.04 -8.07 7.45
C PRO A 225 -10.12 -7.13 8.65
N LYS A 226 -9.90 -7.66 9.86
CA LYS A 226 -9.75 -6.81 11.04
C LYS A 226 -8.50 -5.94 10.81
N LEU A 227 -8.74 -4.65 10.59
CA LEU A 227 -7.74 -3.60 10.80
C LEU A 227 -7.47 -3.58 12.30
#